data_AF-A0AA35QXG8-F1
#
_entry.id   AF-A0AA35QXG8-F1
#
_cell.length_a   1.000
_cell.length_b   1.000
_cell.length_c   1.000
_cell.angle_alpha   90.00
_cell.angle_beta   90.00
_cell.angle_gamma   90.00
#
_symmetry.space_group_name_H-M   'P 1'
#
loop_
_entity.id
_entity.type
_entity.pdbx_description
1 polymer ?
#
loop_
_entity_poly.entity_id
_entity_poly.type
_entity_poly.pdbx_seq_one_letter_code
_entity_poly.pdbx_strand_id
1 'polypeptide(L)'
;MDSSPGEWPVSYHGTGVSASGSIAQDGYHLSKGKRFLYGRGVYSTPSVKVAATYAHAFTHDGAEYQLVFQNRTSTEGLKVINAADNGVGEYWVQPADKLIRPYSVCVKLISPTEDGRPAADAKQSSCMIL
;
A
#
# COMPACT_ATOMS: atom_id res chain seq x y z
N MET A 1 11.09 -5.88 -20.01
CA MET A 1 10.61 -4.89 -19.03
C MET A 1 11.40 -3.63 -19.33
N ASP A 2 10.87 -2.79 -20.21
CA ASP A 2 11.47 -1.50 -20.51
C ASP A 2 11.19 -0.58 -19.32
N SER A 3 12.17 -0.40 -18.44
CA SER A 3 12.18 0.73 -17.53
C SER A 3 12.76 1.91 -18.29
N SER A 4 11.92 2.85 -18.73
CA SER A 4 12.38 4.11 -19.29
C SER A 4 13.31 4.78 -18.26
N PRO A 5 14.51 5.25 -18.65
CA PRO A 5 15.40 5.96 -17.74
C PRO A 5 14.66 7.13 -17.07
N GLY A 6 14.56 7.11 -15.74
CA GLY A 6 13.88 8.14 -14.94
C GLY A 6 12.48 7.78 -14.43
N GLU A 7 11.90 6.65 -14.83
CA GLU A 7 10.64 6.20 -14.22
C GLU A 7 10.83 5.73 -12.78
N TRP A 8 9.92 6.16 -11.91
CA TRP A 8 9.88 5.71 -10.52
C TRP A 8 9.26 4.30 -10.46
N PRO A 9 9.95 3.30 -9.88
CA PRO A 9 9.41 1.95 -9.74
C PRO A 9 8.10 1.92 -8.95
N VAL A 10 7.30 0.88 -9.20
CA VAL A 10 6.05 0.63 -8.48
C VAL A 10 6.35 -0.02 -7.14
N SER A 11 5.71 0.46 -6.07
CA SER A 11 5.71 -0.19 -4.76
C SER A 11 4.34 -0.11 -4.10
N TYR A 12 4.13 -0.90 -3.05
CA TYR A 12 2.85 -1.09 -2.40
C TYR A 12 2.91 -0.74 -0.91
N HIS A 13 1.84 -0.15 -0.37
CA HIS A 13 1.72 0.18 1.05
C HIS A 13 0.37 -0.25 1.60
N GLY A 14 0.37 -1.12 2.61
CA GLY A 14 -0.83 -1.50 3.37
C GLY A 14 -0.93 -0.71 4.67
N THR A 15 -2.15 -0.30 5.01
CA THR A 15 -2.42 0.44 6.25
C THR A 15 -3.89 0.24 6.68
N GLY A 16 -4.31 0.89 7.76
CA GLY A 16 -5.71 0.89 8.21
C GLY A 16 -6.55 2.02 7.63
N VAL A 17 -7.87 1.84 7.63
CA VAL A 17 -8.85 2.72 6.96
C VAL A 17 -8.71 4.22 7.28
N SER A 18 -8.43 4.57 8.53
CA SER A 18 -8.25 5.97 8.94
C SER A 18 -7.01 6.60 8.31
N ALA A 19 -5.90 5.87 8.25
CA ALA A 19 -4.69 6.31 7.57
C ALA A 19 -4.88 6.31 6.04
N SER A 20 -5.62 5.32 5.50
CA SER A 20 -5.94 5.27 4.07
C SER A 20 -6.69 6.51 3.61
N GLY A 21 -7.69 6.98 4.36
CA GLY A 21 -8.41 8.22 4.04
C GLY A 21 -7.47 9.44 3.95
N SER A 22 -6.58 9.60 4.94
CA SER A 22 -5.59 10.70 4.92
C SER A 22 -4.61 10.59 3.75
N ILE A 23 -4.12 9.38 3.42
CA ILE A 23 -3.15 9.18 2.33
C ILE A 23 -3.79 9.41 0.98
N ALA A 24 -5.04 8.98 0.79
CA ALA A 24 -5.79 9.22 -0.44
C ALA A 24 -6.05 10.71 -0.67
N GLN A 25 -6.34 11.47 0.39
CA GLN A 25 -6.65 12.89 0.31
C GLN A 25 -5.40 13.77 0.17
N ASP A 26 -4.38 13.54 1.00
CA ASP A 26 -3.26 14.47 1.17
C ASP A 26 -1.89 13.88 0.74
N GLY A 27 -1.85 12.59 0.39
CA GLY A 27 -0.60 11.84 0.22
C GLY A 27 0.04 11.42 1.54
N TYR A 28 1.30 10.98 1.48
CA TYR A 28 2.01 10.56 2.68
C TYR A 28 2.40 11.74 3.58
N HIS A 29 2.31 11.52 4.89
CA HIS A 29 2.83 12.44 5.90
C HIS A 29 3.64 11.68 6.94
N LEU A 30 4.96 11.77 6.85
CA LEU A 30 5.92 11.14 7.75
C LEU A 30 5.75 11.61 9.18
N SER A 31 5.25 12.84 9.38
CA SER A 31 4.86 13.37 10.69
C SER A 31 3.76 12.55 11.35
N LYS A 32 2.85 11.94 10.58
CA LYS A 32 1.77 11.05 11.06
C LYS A 32 2.23 9.59 11.22
N GLY A 33 3.40 9.23 10.66
CA GLY A 33 3.96 7.88 10.71
C GLY A 33 4.32 7.40 12.11
N LYS A 34 4.13 6.11 12.36
CA LYS A 34 4.43 5.44 13.64
C LYS A 34 5.26 4.19 13.37
N ARG A 35 6.04 3.74 14.37
CA ARG A 35 6.81 2.47 14.38
C ARG A 35 7.79 2.34 13.20
N PHE A 36 8.97 2.91 13.38
CA PHE A 36 10.04 2.99 12.37
C PHE A 36 11.14 1.94 12.60
N LEU A 37 10.83 0.65 12.42
CA LEU A 37 11.74 -0.46 12.76
C LEU A 37 13.10 -0.39 12.05
N TYR A 38 13.12 0.01 10.78
CA TYR A 38 14.34 0.11 9.95
C TYR A 38 14.79 1.56 9.69
N GLY A 39 14.33 2.50 10.53
CA GLY A 39 14.60 3.93 10.39
C GLY A 39 13.36 4.74 9.98
N ARG A 40 13.40 6.05 10.26
CA ARG A 40 12.27 6.95 9.99
C ARG A 40 12.10 7.15 8.49
N GLY A 41 10.94 6.75 7.97
CA GLY A 41 10.60 6.89 6.55
C GLY A 41 9.21 6.33 6.22
N VAL A 42 8.77 6.51 4.98
CA VAL A 42 7.57 5.86 4.44
C VAL A 42 7.95 4.45 3.99
N TYR A 43 7.23 3.46 4.49
CA TYR A 43 7.52 2.04 4.23
C TYR A 43 6.65 1.56 3.08
N SER A 44 7.24 0.95 2.08
CA SER A 44 6.53 0.23 1.02
C SER A 44 7.25 -1.07 0.69
N THR A 45 6.77 -1.80 -0.30
CA THR A 45 7.37 -3.05 -0.75
C THR A 45 7.06 -3.26 -2.24
N PRO A 46 7.94 -3.88 -3.03
CA PRO A 46 7.59 -4.25 -4.41
C PRO A 46 6.52 -5.37 -4.47
N SER A 47 6.20 -6.02 -3.33
CA SER A 47 5.25 -7.13 -3.27
C SER A 47 3.90 -6.70 -2.68
N VAL A 48 2.86 -6.69 -3.52
CA VAL A 48 1.47 -6.46 -3.05
C VAL A 48 1.05 -7.45 -1.96
N LYS A 49 1.56 -8.68 -1.98
CA LYS A 49 1.26 -9.70 -0.96
C LYS A 49 1.83 -9.31 0.39
N VAL A 50 3.06 -8.79 0.42
CA VAL A 50 3.70 -8.30 1.65
C VAL A 50 2.95 -7.07 2.15
N ALA A 51 2.59 -6.12 1.27
CA ALA A 51 1.81 -4.95 1.68
C ALA A 51 0.45 -5.34 2.27
N ALA A 52 -0.23 -6.34 1.70
CA ALA A 52 -1.54 -6.80 2.18
C ALA A 52 -1.51 -7.36 3.61
N THR A 53 -0.36 -7.86 4.12
CA THR A 53 -0.27 -8.30 5.52
C THR A 53 -0.34 -7.14 6.53
N TYR A 54 -0.09 -5.91 6.06
CA TYR A 54 -0.23 -4.68 6.83
C TYR A 54 -1.55 -3.94 6.58
N ALA A 55 -2.35 -4.38 5.59
CA ALA A 55 -3.63 -3.79 5.29
C ALA A 55 -4.69 -4.28 6.28
N HIS A 56 -5.27 -3.38 7.08
CA HIS A 56 -6.34 -3.77 7.98
C HIS A 56 -7.65 -3.88 7.21
N ALA A 57 -8.44 -4.92 7.51
CA ALA A 57 -9.75 -5.06 6.93
C ALA A 57 -10.70 -3.97 7.44
N PHE A 58 -11.67 -3.60 6.61
CA PHE A 58 -12.76 -2.70 6.98
C PHE A 58 -14.07 -3.17 6.35
N THR A 59 -15.18 -2.87 7.00
CA THR A 59 -16.51 -3.21 6.51
C THR A 59 -17.07 -2.05 5.69
N HIS A 60 -17.62 -2.37 4.51
CA HIS A 60 -18.38 -1.45 3.67
C HIS A 60 -19.56 -2.22 3.07
N ASP A 61 -20.78 -1.68 3.22
CA ASP A 61 -22.02 -2.30 2.74
C ASP A 61 -22.18 -3.78 3.15
N GLY A 62 -21.78 -4.11 4.38
CA GLY A 62 -21.89 -5.45 4.96
C GLY A 62 -20.85 -6.47 4.48
N ALA A 63 -19.94 -6.09 3.57
CA ALA A 63 -18.82 -6.91 3.13
C ALA A 63 -17.49 -6.41 3.72
N GLU A 64 -16.52 -7.29 3.91
CA GLU A 64 -15.19 -6.91 4.38
C GLU A 64 -14.19 -6.77 3.23
N TYR A 65 -13.36 -5.72 3.30
CA TYR A 65 -12.37 -5.40 2.29
C TYR A 65 -11.02 -5.10 2.92
N GLN A 66 -9.96 -5.31 2.15
CA GLN A 66 -8.63 -4.75 2.40
C GLN A 66 -8.24 -3.78 1.29
N LEU A 67 -7.49 -2.75 1.65
CA LEU A 67 -6.97 -1.74 0.72
C LEU A 67 -5.44 -1.67 0.81
N VAL A 68 -4.80 -1.65 -0.35
CA VAL A 68 -3.34 -1.44 -0.50
C VAL A 68 -3.10 -0.32 -1.51
N PHE A 69 -2.29 0.67 -1.17
CA PHE A 69 -1.86 1.72 -2.10
C PHE A 69 -0.85 1.17 -3.11
N GLN A 70 -0.98 1.53 -4.38
CA GLN A 70 0.12 1.48 -5.33
C GLN A 70 0.78 2.86 -5.41
N ASN A 71 2.10 2.85 -5.45
CA ASN A 71 2.91 4.04 -5.41
C ASN A 71 3.92 4.05 -6.55
N ARG A 72 4.27 5.25 -7.00
CA ARG A 72 5.54 5.50 -7.69
C ARG A 72 6.56 5.93 -6.65
N THR A 73 7.69 5.24 -6.59
CA THR A 73 8.74 5.45 -5.59
C THR A 73 10.04 5.87 -6.25
N SER A 74 10.64 6.97 -5.81
CA SER A 74 11.97 7.38 -6.26
C SER A 74 13.03 6.33 -5.88
N THR A 75 14.16 6.30 -6.56
CA THR A 75 15.36 5.58 -6.11
C THR A 75 16.27 6.45 -5.26
N GLU A 76 16.03 7.76 -5.21
CA GLU A 76 16.78 8.71 -4.39
C GLU A 76 16.61 8.36 -2.90
N GLY A 77 17.74 8.14 -2.21
CA GLY A 77 17.75 7.86 -0.77
C GLY A 77 17.02 6.58 -0.35
N LEU A 78 16.63 5.73 -1.30
CA LEU A 78 15.84 4.54 -1.03
C LEU A 78 16.66 3.52 -0.24
N LYS A 79 16.19 3.17 0.97
CA LYS A 79 16.76 2.08 1.75
C LYS A 79 15.99 0.79 1.47
N VAL A 80 16.69 -0.24 0.99
CA VAL A 80 16.13 -1.59 0.77
C VAL A 80 16.49 -2.49 1.95
N ILE A 81 15.49 -3.17 2.50
CA ILE A 81 15.63 -4.19 3.54
C ILE A 81 15.27 -5.52 2.90
N ASN A 82 16.19 -6.48 2.89
CA ASN A 82 15.98 -7.73 2.17
C ASN A 82 15.08 -8.67 2.97
N ALA A 83 14.32 -9.51 2.26
CA ALA A 83 13.48 -10.53 2.88
C ALA A 83 14.29 -11.47 3.79
N ALA A 84 15.54 -11.77 3.45
CA ALA A 84 16.43 -12.59 4.26
C ALA A 84 16.71 -11.98 5.65
N ASP A 85 16.69 -10.65 5.78
CA ASP A 85 17.02 -9.94 7.01
C ASP A 85 15.85 -9.93 8.02
N ASN A 86 14.62 -10.12 7.54
CA ASN A 86 13.41 -9.99 8.37
C ASN A 86 12.45 -11.20 8.32
N GLY A 87 12.65 -12.13 7.39
CA GLY A 87 11.85 -13.35 7.24
C GLY A 87 10.43 -13.14 6.69
N VAL A 88 10.03 -11.91 6.37
CA VAL A 88 8.67 -11.55 5.90
C VAL A 88 8.67 -11.17 4.43
N GLY A 89 9.57 -10.26 4.02
CA GLY A 89 9.60 -9.76 2.65
C GLY A 89 10.53 -8.58 2.45
N GLU A 90 10.73 -8.17 1.20
CA GLU A 90 11.51 -6.98 0.89
C GLU A 90 10.74 -5.71 1.26
N TYR A 91 11.40 -4.79 1.97
CA TYR A 91 10.85 -3.47 2.29
C TYR A 91 11.69 -2.35 1.69
N TRP A 92 10.99 -1.30 1.29
CA TRP A 92 11.52 -0.07 0.73
C TRP A 92 11.18 1.05 1.70
N VAL A 93 12.20 1.76 2.20
CA VAL A 93 12.01 2.85 3.17
C VAL A 93 12.48 4.15 2.52
N GLN A 94 11.53 5.06 2.29
CA GLN A 94 11.78 6.38 1.74
C GLN A 94 11.94 7.43 2.85
N PRO A 95 13.04 8.21 2.90
CA PRO A 95 13.28 9.14 4.00
C PRO A 95 12.39 10.38 3.99
N ALA A 96 11.70 10.67 2.88
CA ALA A 96 10.83 11.83 2.74
C ALA A 96 9.56 11.52 1.95
N ASP A 97 8.43 12.11 2.37
CA ASP A 97 7.11 11.87 1.75
C ASP A 97 7.07 12.21 0.26
N LYS A 98 7.80 13.25 -0.17
CA LYS A 98 7.87 13.68 -1.57
C LYS A 98 8.52 12.65 -2.52
N LEU A 99 9.23 11.67 -1.97
CA LEU A 99 9.95 10.64 -2.74
C LEU A 99 9.09 9.39 -3.01
N ILE A 100 7.82 9.41 -2.59
CA ILE A 100 6.85 8.34 -2.84
C ILE A 100 5.46 8.94 -3.05
N ARG A 101 4.77 8.52 -4.11
CA ARG A 101 3.48 9.10 -4.50
C ARG A 101 2.45 7.98 -4.70
N PRO A 102 1.37 7.94 -3.91
CA PRO A 102 0.27 7.05 -4.20
C PRO A 102 -0.44 7.54 -5.47
N TYR A 103 -0.81 6.63 -6.37
CA TYR A 103 -1.55 6.97 -7.59
C TYR A 103 -2.79 6.11 -7.78
N SER A 104 -2.90 5.02 -7.05
CA SER A 104 -4.04 4.13 -7.09
C SER A 104 -4.13 3.26 -5.84
N VAL A 105 -5.26 2.59 -5.66
CA VAL A 105 -5.49 1.62 -4.60
C VAL A 105 -5.94 0.29 -5.18
N CYS A 106 -5.41 -0.82 -4.66
CA CYS A 106 -5.94 -2.16 -4.85
C CYS A 106 -6.95 -2.47 -3.75
N VAL A 107 -8.18 -2.80 -4.13
CA VAL A 107 -9.21 -3.24 -3.17
C VAL A 107 -9.42 -4.74 -3.33
N LYS A 108 -9.39 -5.48 -2.22
CA LYS A 108 -9.62 -6.91 -2.18
C LYS A 108 -10.82 -7.22 -1.30
N LEU A 109 -11.83 -7.89 -1.85
CA LEU A 109 -12.91 -8.50 -1.08
C LEU A 109 -12.34 -9.64 -0.22
N ILE A 110 -12.63 -9.63 1.08
CA ILE A 110 -12.21 -10.63 2.06
C ILE A 110 -13.37 -11.58 2.35
N SER A 111 -14.55 -11.04 2.65
CA SER A 111 -15.77 -11.78 2.91
C SER A 111 -16.97 -11.04 2.30
N PRO A 112 -17.87 -11.72 1.57
CA PRO A 112 -19.09 -11.13 1.05
C PRO A 112 -20.13 -10.93 2.17
N THR A 113 -21.23 -10.23 1.86
CA THR A 113 -22.36 -10.06 2.78
C THR A 113 -23.01 -11.41 3.13
N GLU A 114 -23.57 -11.52 4.34
CA GLU A 114 -24.19 -12.77 4.85
C GLU A 114 -25.38 -13.26 4.00
N ASP A 115 -26.03 -12.36 3.26
CA ASP A 115 -27.20 -12.68 2.43
C ASP A 115 -26.84 -13.19 1.02
N GLY A 116 -25.56 -13.43 0.74
CA GLY A 116 -25.10 -14.00 -0.53
C GLY A 116 -25.33 -13.10 -1.74
N ARG A 117 -25.78 -11.85 -1.54
CA ARG A 117 -25.79 -10.85 -2.61
C ARG A 117 -24.33 -10.53 -2.94
N PRO A 118 -23.92 -10.55 -4.22
CA PRO A 118 -22.61 -10.05 -4.55
C PRO A 118 -22.57 -8.60 -4.09
N ALA A 119 -21.59 -8.24 -3.26
CA ALA A 119 -21.25 -6.84 -3.10
C ALA A 119 -21.03 -6.30 -4.51
N ALA A 120 -21.86 -5.33 -4.91
CA ALA A 120 -21.90 -4.84 -6.28
C ALA A 120 -20.46 -4.62 -6.76
N ASP A 121 -20.10 -5.30 -7.84
CA ASP A 121 -18.81 -5.17 -8.56
C ASP A 121 -17.54 -5.78 -7.95
N ALA A 122 -17.63 -6.63 -6.92
CA ALA A 122 -16.46 -7.32 -6.36
C ALA A 122 -15.94 -8.51 -7.20
N LYS A 123 -15.74 -8.33 -8.50
CA LYS A 123 -14.91 -9.24 -9.30
C LYS A 123 -13.49 -8.70 -9.37
N GLN A 124 -12.58 -9.41 -8.69
CA GLN A 124 -11.13 -9.33 -8.80
C GLN A 124 -10.52 -8.07 -8.18
N SER A 125 -9.31 -8.19 -7.62
CA SER A 125 -8.59 -7.03 -7.07
C SER A 125 -8.50 -5.94 -8.13
N SER A 126 -9.37 -4.94 -8.02
CA SER A 126 -9.43 -3.84 -8.97
C SER A 126 -8.58 -2.72 -8.45
N CYS A 127 -7.85 -2.08 -9.36
CA CYS A 127 -7.03 -0.94 -9.03
C CYS A 127 -7.78 0.35 -9.42
N MET A 128 -8.14 1.17 -8.44
CA MET A 128 -8.80 2.45 -8.68
C MET A 128 -7.77 3.57 -8.61
N ILE A 129 -7.77 4.46 -9.60
CA ILE A 129 -6.91 5.65 -9.59
C ILE A 129 -7.39 6.60 -8.48
N LEU A 130 -6.45 7.12 -7.70
CA LEU A 130 -6.72 8.07 -6.62
C LEU A 130 -6.96 9.49 -7.14
#